data_AF-A0A9P9T0U2-F1
#
_entry.id   AF-A0A9P9T0U2-F1
#
_cell.length_a   1.000
_cell.length_b   1.000
_cell.length_c   1.000
_cell.angle_alpha   90.00
_cell.angle_beta   90.00
_cell.angle_gamma   90.00
#
_symmetry.space_group_name_H-M   'P 1'
#
loop_
_entity.id
_entity.type
_entity.pdbx_description
1 polymer ?
#
loop_
_entity_poly.entity_id
_entity_poly.type
_entity_poly.pdbx_seq_one_letter_code
_entity_poly.pdbx_strand_id
1 'polypeptide(L)'
;MTARNAFAHGTTLTPEWRDDSGLSFVENYLRVDETPQQFGSVPDLPGYQLGDTKIQSMPLVVWTGGRLNNEETGVPIVVVIGNWDITQVMKFIRHLEGSCGGETRLQRLARYPEWIYHDLYSTFTDWNGIWDAARSHLGALDKEIQEQIGISNILERFRALSKAIAANIMLRESLNIEEHSLHTLLDVAIRKTGNREKVPDAAKVDFVVRCRVMSNALEHYSVRAKGTLEQLQNLFSMMVSLEQISQSQSVGRLNILAFIFLPLSFVTGVFGMTKFTISPRWYPVYALPMLVLTTLAAIVMPRIVSACDHRRMSRRSRQSEVEAPYDRSRATEKPGAESVYNHRRRSNSVPRVTAPTFEAPLMAENSLGWN
;
A
#
# COMPACT_ATOMS: atom_id res chain seq x y z
N MET A 1 22.08 8.28 -25.97
CA MET A 1 21.93 8.07 -24.51
C MET A 1 20.57 8.60 -24.09
N THR A 2 19.61 7.70 -23.90
CA THR A 2 18.25 8.03 -23.48
C THR A 2 18.21 8.30 -21.98
N ALA A 3 18.09 9.57 -21.60
CA ALA A 3 17.84 10.03 -20.22
C ALA A 3 16.40 9.70 -19.75
N ARG A 4 15.95 8.47 -19.99
CA ARG A 4 14.58 8.03 -19.69
C ARG A 4 14.36 7.67 -18.21
N ASN A 5 15.42 7.62 -17.40
CA ASN A 5 15.33 7.14 -16.01
C ASN A 5 15.50 8.24 -14.94
N ALA A 6 15.81 9.49 -15.32
CA ALA A 6 15.92 10.59 -14.34
C ALA A 6 14.55 11.13 -13.87
N PHE A 7 13.46 10.67 -14.50
CA PHE A 7 12.08 11.10 -14.25
C PHE A 7 11.14 9.91 -13.97
N ALA A 8 11.68 8.78 -13.51
CA ALA A 8 10.85 7.63 -13.13
C ALA A 8 10.05 7.95 -11.86
N HIS A 9 8.95 7.22 -11.62
CA HIS A 9 8.18 7.37 -10.38
C HIS A 9 9.06 7.24 -9.14
N GLY A 10 8.99 8.21 -8.23
CA GLY A 10 9.78 8.21 -6.99
C GLY A 10 11.22 8.70 -7.12
N THR A 11 11.62 9.30 -8.25
CA THR A 11 12.93 9.96 -8.34
C THR A 11 12.85 11.38 -7.78
N THR A 12 13.52 11.60 -6.65
CA THR A 12 13.82 12.94 -6.14
C THR A 12 15.30 13.13 -6.02
N LEU A 13 15.77 14.28 -6.49
CA LEU A 13 17.10 14.76 -6.14
C LEU A 13 16.93 15.63 -4.91
N THR A 14 17.56 15.18 -3.82
CA THR A 14 17.58 15.91 -2.55
C THR A 14 18.00 17.35 -2.80
N PRO A 15 17.31 18.33 -2.21
CA PRO A 15 17.65 19.73 -2.37
C PRO A 15 19.13 19.97 -2.03
N GLU A 16 19.93 20.37 -3.03
CA GLU A 16 21.33 20.73 -2.84
C GLU A 16 21.42 22.25 -2.85
N TRP A 17 21.97 22.80 -1.77
CA TRP A 17 22.30 24.22 -1.66
C TRP A 17 23.81 24.36 -1.81
N ARG A 18 24.26 25.11 -2.83
CA ARG A 18 25.66 25.56 -2.88
C ARG A 18 25.70 27.06 -2.67
N ASP A 19 26.69 27.51 -1.91
CA ASP A 19 26.84 28.91 -1.52
C ASP A 19 26.81 29.87 -2.72
N ASP A 20 27.32 29.41 -3.88
CA ASP A 20 27.43 30.20 -5.10
C ASP A 20 26.36 29.88 -6.16
N SER A 21 25.63 28.75 -6.05
CA SER A 21 24.74 28.25 -7.11
C SER A 21 23.27 28.11 -6.71
N GLY A 22 22.87 28.67 -5.57
CA GLY A 22 21.48 28.68 -5.11
C GLY A 22 20.93 27.30 -4.75
N LEU A 23 19.60 27.21 -4.70
CA LEU A 23 18.84 26.00 -4.40
C LEU A 23 18.55 25.25 -5.70
N SER A 24 18.80 23.94 -5.69
CA SER A 24 18.38 23.06 -6.78
C SER A 24 17.73 21.80 -6.23
N PHE A 25 16.61 21.38 -6.81
CA PHE A 25 15.91 20.16 -6.40
C PHE A 25 15.10 19.57 -7.56
N VAL A 26 14.79 18.28 -7.43
CA VAL A 26 13.83 17.58 -8.29
C VAL A 26 12.79 16.95 -7.42
N GLU A 27 11.54 17.37 -7.59
CA GLU A 27 10.41 16.93 -6.78
C GLU A 27 9.25 16.50 -7.68
N ASN A 28 8.47 15.53 -7.22
CA ASN A 28 7.34 15.00 -7.97
C ASN A 28 6.02 15.41 -7.33
N TYR A 29 5.36 16.40 -7.92
CA TYR A 29 4.12 16.94 -7.39
C TYR A 29 2.93 16.09 -7.85
N LEU A 30 2.12 15.64 -6.90
CA LEU A 30 0.96 14.79 -7.18
C LEU A 30 -0.34 15.59 -7.13
N ARG A 31 -1.19 15.38 -8.13
CA ARG A 31 -2.53 15.99 -8.18
C ARG A 31 -3.58 15.01 -8.67
N VAL A 32 -4.81 15.23 -8.23
CA VAL A 32 -5.98 14.55 -8.81
C VAL A 32 -6.27 15.15 -10.18
N ASP A 33 -6.43 14.29 -11.17
CA ASP A 33 -6.92 14.67 -12.49
C ASP A 33 -8.45 14.76 -12.44
N GLU A 34 -8.96 16.00 -12.44
CA GLU A 34 -10.41 16.26 -12.44
C GLU A 34 -11.04 16.02 -13.81
N THR A 35 -10.24 15.85 -14.86
CA THR A 35 -10.76 15.69 -16.21
C THR A 35 -11.37 14.29 -16.35
N PRO A 36 -12.70 14.16 -16.55
CA PRO A 36 -13.31 12.85 -16.75
C PRO A 36 -12.66 12.21 -17.98
N GLN A 37 -12.21 10.96 -17.84
CA GLN A 37 -11.54 10.20 -18.90
C GLN A 37 -12.40 10.25 -20.17
N GLN A 38 -12.04 11.12 -21.12
CA GLN A 38 -12.55 11.00 -22.46
C GLN A 38 -11.84 9.79 -23.07
N PHE A 39 -12.61 8.73 -23.31
CA PHE A 39 -12.19 7.50 -23.97
C PHE A 39 -11.48 7.85 -25.29
N GLY A 40 -10.14 7.84 -25.29
CA GLY A 40 -9.34 8.01 -26.51
C GLY A 40 -8.08 8.89 -26.44
N SER A 41 -7.74 9.53 -25.31
CA SER A 41 -6.60 10.46 -25.28
C SER A 41 -5.27 9.82 -24.88
N VAL A 42 -4.27 10.00 -25.77
CA VAL A 42 -2.79 10.09 -25.61
C VAL A 42 -2.09 9.06 -24.66
N PRO A 43 -1.00 8.39 -25.11
CA PRO A 43 -0.31 7.35 -24.34
C PRO A 43 0.05 7.76 -22.91
N ASP A 44 -0.10 6.79 -22.00
CA ASP A 44 0.11 6.82 -20.55
C ASP A 44 1.12 7.85 -20.05
N LEU A 45 0.63 9.03 -19.66
CA LEU A 45 1.33 9.83 -18.67
C LEU A 45 1.47 8.98 -17.39
N PRO A 46 2.70 8.84 -16.86
CA PRO A 46 2.96 8.08 -15.64
C PRO A 46 2.09 8.63 -14.50
N GLY A 47 1.22 7.79 -13.95
CA GLY A 47 0.25 8.19 -12.92
C GLY A 47 -0.30 6.99 -12.16
N TYR A 48 -0.93 7.26 -11.03
CA TYR A 48 -1.56 6.24 -10.20
C TYR A 48 -3.05 6.20 -10.51
N GLN A 49 -3.61 5.01 -10.74
CA GLN A 49 -5.05 4.86 -10.89
C GLN A 49 -5.65 4.37 -9.58
N LEU A 50 -6.61 5.13 -9.06
CA LEU A 50 -7.27 4.88 -7.79
C LEU A 50 -8.79 4.88 -8.02
N GLY A 51 -9.32 3.70 -8.34
CA GLY A 51 -10.68 3.56 -8.88
C GLY A 51 -10.83 4.34 -10.18
N ASP A 52 -11.85 5.19 -10.23
CA ASP A 52 -12.16 6.06 -11.37
C ASP A 52 -11.31 7.33 -11.40
N THR A 53 -10.55 7.58 -10.32
CA THR A 53 -9.70 8.77 -10.20
C THR A 53 -8.30 8.47 -10.70
N LYS A 54 -7.77 9.33 -11.58
CA LYS A 54 -6.37 9.29 -12.00
C LYS A 54 -5.58 10.32 -11.21
N ILE A 55 -4.48 9.89 -10.61
CA ILE A 55 -3.51 10.76 -9.93
C ILE A 55 -2.38 11.00 -10.92
N GLN A 56 -2.20 12.26 -11.30
CA GLN A 56 -1.17 12.69 -12.22
C GLN A 56 0.12 12.98 -11.45
N SER A 57 1.22 12.44 -11.94
CA SER A 57 2.58 12.71 -11.47
C SER A 57 3.16 13.88 -12.28
N MET A 58 3.64 14.93 -11.61
CA MET A 58 4.27 16.07 -12.26
C MET A 58 5.69 16.30 -11.72
N PRO A 59 6.70 15.64 -12.32
CA PRO A 59 8.08 15.84 -11.91
C PRO A 59 8.59 17.20 -12.38
N LEU A 60 9.08 18.00 -11.43
CA LEU A 60 9.62 19.33 -11.65
C LEU A 60 11.07 19.39 -11.22
N VAL A 61 11.90 19.99 -12.08
CA VAL A 61 13.28 20.37 -11.77
C VAL A 61 13.30 21.86 -11.53
N VAL A 62 13.87 22.26 -10.39
CA VAL A 62 13.95 23.67 -10.00
C VAL A 62 15.40 24.05 -9.74
N TRP A 63 15.79 25.22 -10.21
CA TRP A 63 17.10 25.80 -9.96
C TRP A 63 16.99 27.30 -9.72
N THR A 64 17.64 27.81 -8.67
CA THR A 64 17.58 29.23 -8.26
C THR A 64 18.95 29.93 -8.21
N GLY A 65 19.94 29.42 -8.94
CA GLY A 65 21.35 29.82 -8.78
C GLY A 65 21.83 31.03 -9.57
N GLY A 66 21.01 31.55 -10.48
CA GLY A 66 21.43 32.61 -11.39
C GLY A 66 21.06 33.99 -10.87
N ARG A 67 21.82 35.01 -11.26
CA ARG A 67 21.41 36.42 -11.15
C ARG A 67 21.55 37.09 -12.49
N LEU A 68 20.52 37.85 -12.87
CA LEU A 68 20.57 38.73 -14.02
C LEU A 68 21.38 39.96 -13.60
N ASN A 69 22.56 40.12 -14.21
CA ASN A 69 23.66 41.03 -13.86
C ASN A 69 24.60 40.44 -12.79
N ASN A 70 25.92 40.48 -13.08
CA ASN A 70 27.00 39.95 -12.22
C ASN A 70 27.17 40.71 -10.89
N GLU A 71 26.28 41.64 -10.56
CA GLU A 71 26.34 42.39 -9.31
C GLU A 71 25.58 41.66 -8.20
N GLU A 72 25.99 41.84 -6.95
CA GLU A 72 25.34 41.27 -5.76
C GLU A 72 23.87 41.73 -5.57
N THR A 73 23.41 42.68 -6.37
CA THR A 73 22.05 43.21 -6.43
C THR A 73 21.23 42.69 -7.62
N GLY A 74 21.80 41.78 -8.42
CA GLY A 74 21.14 41.22 -9.60
C GLY A 74 19.84 40.46 -9.27
N VAL A 75 18.90 40.47 -10.23
CA VAL A 75 17.59 39.83 -10.08
C VAL A 75 17.78 38.31 -10.07
N PRO A 76 17.29 37.56 -9.05
CA PRO A 76 17.46 36.12 -9.03
C PRO A 76 16.70 35.46 -10.18
N ILE A 77 17.34 34.47 -10.80
CA ILE A 77 16.77 33.67 -11.86
C ILE A 77 16.29 32.36 -11.23
N VAL A 78 14.98 32.12 -11.33
CA VAL A 78 14.35 30.85 -10.95
C VAL A 78 13.96 30.14 -12.24
N VAL A 79 14.59 28.99 -12.50
CA VAL A 79 14.28 28.15 -13.64
C VAL A 79 13.49 26.95 -13.13
N VAL A 80 12.30 26.76 -13.68
CA VAL A 80 11.44 25.61 -13.40
C VAL A 80 11.22 24.85 -14.71
N ILE A 81 11.65 23.58 -14.73
CA ILE A 81 11.58 22.72 -15.92
C ILE A 81 10.70 21.52 -15.57
N GLY A 82 9.73 21.22 -16.41
CA GLY A 82 8.92 20.01 -16.29
C GLY A 82 7.99 19.85 -17.47
N ASN A 83 7.10 18.87 -17.40
CA ASN A 83 6.03 18.70 -18.37
C ASN A 83 4.77 19.45 -17.91
N TRP A 84 4.61 20.71 -18.33
CA TRP A 84 3.51 21.57 -17.92
C TRP A 84 2.59 21.84 -19.10
N ASP A 85 1.29 21.81 -18.85
CA ASP A 85 0.31 22.41 -19.77
C ASP A 85 0.21 23.93 -19.53
N ILE A 86 -0.22 24.68 -20.55
CA ILE A 86 -0.43 26.13 -20.46
C ILE A 86 -1.40 26.50 -19.33
N THR A 87 -2.40 25.66 -19.05
CA THR A 87 -3.34 25.85 -17.95
C THR A 87 -2.63 25.80 -16.59
N GLN A 88 -1.65 24.91 -16.42
CA GLN A 88 -0.85 24.76 -15.20
C GLN A 88 0.09 25.95 -15.01
N VAL A 89 0.74 26.40 -16.10
CA VAL A 89 1.57 27.61 -16.08
C VAL A 89 0.74 28.82 -15.66
N MET A 90 -0.45 29.02 -16.26
CA MET A 90 -1.33 30.14 -15.91
C MET A 90 -1.86 30.05 -14.48
N LYS A 91 -2.16 28.83 -13.98
CA LYS A 91 -2.54 28.62 -12.58
C LYS A 91 -1.42 29.07 -11.64
N PHE A 92 -0.18 28.74 -11.95
CA PHE A 92 0.99 29.13 -11.16
C PHE A 92 1.27 30.64 -11.23
N ILE A 93 1.19 31.26 -12.41
CA ILE A 93 1.34 32.72 -12.54
C ILE A 93 0.29 33.44 -11.70
N ARG A 94 -0.98 33.03 -11.78
CA ARG A 94 -2.05 33.58 -10.92
C ARG A 94 -1.78 33.37 -9.44
N HIS A 95 -1.18 32.24 -9.06
CA HIS A 95 -0.76 32.01 -7.69
C HIS A 95 0.32 33.03 -7.27
N LEU A 96 1.31 33.31 -8.11
CA LEU A 96 2.39 34.26 -7.83
C LEU A 96 1.93 35.73 -7.79
N GLU A 97 0.90 36.08 -8.56
CA GLU A 97 0.28 37.42 -8.54
C GLU A 97 -0.50 37.70 -7.25
N GLY A 98 -0.88 36.65 -6.51
CA GLY A 98 -1.55 36.79 -5.22
C GLY A 98 -0.72 37.58 -4.20
N SER A 99 -1.38 38.37 -3.35
CA SER A 99 -0.74 39.06 -2.24
C SER A 99 -0.81 38.25 -0.95
N CYS A 100 0.27 38.30 -0.16
CA CYS A 100 0.30 37.77 1.19
C CYS A 100 0.93 38.81 2.11
N GLY A 101 0.11 39.52 2.90
CA GLY A 101 0.61 40.55 3.82
C GLY A 101 1.03 41.86 3.14
N GLY A 102 0.40 42.23 2.02
CA GLY A 102 0.63 43.51 1.33
C GLY A 102 1.74 43.48 0.28
N GLU A 103 2.60 42.46 0.29
CA GLU A 103 3.57 42.19 -0.77
C GLU A 103 3.03 41.10 -1.71
N THR A 104 3.35 41.18 -3.00
CA THR A 104 3.02 40.10 -3.95
C THR A 104 3.97 38.91 -3.75
N ARG A 105 3.50 37.68 -3.96
CA ARG A 105 4.39 36.50 -3.84
C ARG A 105 5.58 36.57 -4.81
N LEU A 106 5.38 37.19 -5.98
CA LEU A 106 6.44 37.46 -6.94
C LEU A 106 7.55 38.37 -6.39
N GLN A 107 7.19 39.49 -5.73
CA GLN A 107 8.17 40.38 -5.10
C GLN A 107 8.93 39.67 -3.98
N ARG A 108 8.22 38.89 -3.16
CA ARG A 108 8.83 38.04 -2.12
C ARG A 108 9.82 37.05 -2.73
N LEU A 109 9.47 36.41 -3.85
CA LEU A 109 10.35 35.47 -4.55
C LEU A 109 11.59 36.14 -5.13
N ALA A 110 11.48 37.39 -5.60
CA ALA A 110 12.61 38.19 -6.07
C ALA A 110 13.62 38.51 -4.94
N ARG A 111 13.17 38.50 -3.68
CA ARG A 111 14.05 38.69 -2.52
C ARG A 111 14.54 37.36 -1.93
N TYR A 112 13.67 36.35 -1.94
CA TYR A 112 13.88 35.05 -1.31
C TYR A 112 13.48 33.92 -2.27
N PRO A 113 14.38 33.51 -3.19
CA PRO A 113 14.06 32.50 -4.19
C PRO A 113 13.72 31.13 -3.58
N GLU A 114 14.14 30.84 -2.35
CA GLU A 114 13.77 29.63 -1.60
C GLU A 114 12.25 29.42 -1.45
N TRP A 115 11.45 30.48 -1.54
CA TRP A 115 9.99 30.40 -1.49
C TRP A 115 9.39 29.61 -2.65
N ILE A 116 10.15 29.42 -3.75
CA ILE A 116 9.69 28.66 -4.90
C ILE A 116 9.21 27.26 -4.51
N TYR A 117 9.86 26.61 -3.54
CA TYR A 117 9.50 25.26 -3.12
C TYR A 117 8.07 25.24 -2.54
N HIS A 118 7.78 26.17 -1.63
CA HIS A 118 6.45 26.30 -1.02
C HIS A 118 5.39 26.72 -2.05
N ASP A 119 5.72 27.66 -2.94
CA ASP A 119 4.76 28.18 -3.92
C ASP A 119 4.41 27.11 -4.98
N LEU A 120 5.38 26.28 -5.39
CA LEU A 120 5.12 25.11 -6.23
C LEU A 120 4.27 24.06 -5.50
N TYR A 121 4.65 23.69 -4.27
CA TYR A 121 3.93 22.71 -3.47
C TYR A 121 2.46 23.12 -3.28
N SER A 122 2.21 24.35 -2.83
CA SER A 122 0.85 24.83 -2.59
C SER A 122 0.02 25.00 -3.87
N THR A 123 0.64 25.13 -5.04
CA THR A 123 -0.08 25.25 -6.32
C THR A 123 -0.42 23.89 -6.92
N PHE A 124 0.49 22.93 -6.80
CA PHE A 124 0.48 21.70 -7.58
C PHE A 124 0.21 20.44 -6.78
N THR A 125 0.49 20.42 -5.48
CA THR A 125 0.22 19.26 -4.64
C THR A 125 -1.19 19.32 -4.08
N ASP A 126 -1.98 18.27 -4.29
CA ASP A 126 -3.32 18.12 -3.71
C ASP A 126 -3.45 16.80 -2.92
N TRP A 127 -2.74 16.74 -1.80
CA TRP A 127 -2.80 15.58 -0.91
C TRP A 127 -4.19 15.34 -0.32
N ASN A 128 -4.99 16.39 -0.08
CA ASN A 128 -6.34 16.21 0.44
C ASN A 128 -7.22 15.50 -0.60
N GLY A 129 -7.25 16.00 -1.83
CA GLY A 129 -7.99 15.35 -2.92
C GLY A 129 -7.54 13.91 -3.17
N ILE A 130 -6.22 13.66 -3.14
CA ILE A 130 -5.66 12.31 -3.29
C ILE A 130 -6.18 11.36 -2.20
N TRP A 131 -6.10 11.76 -0.92
CA TRP A 131 -6.52 10.91 0.18
C TRP A 131 -8.05 10.77 0.30
N ASP A 132 -8.81 11.77 -0.14
CA ASP A 132 -10.26 11.69 -0.22
C ASP A 132 -10.71 10.78 -1.38
N ALA A 133 -10.01 10.80 -2.51
CA ALA A 133 -10.18 9.82 -3.58
C ALA A 133 -9.82 8.40 -3.11
N ALA A 134 -8.71 8.25 -2.36
CA ALA A 134 -8.30 6.97 -1.78
C ALA A 134 -9.36 6.41 -0.83
N ARG A 135 -9.91 7.25 0.05
CA ARG A 135 -10.97 6.87 1.00
C ARG A 135 -12.26 6.52 0.29
N SER A 136 -12.67 7.32 -0.71
CA SER A 136 -13.85 7.04 -1.53
C SER A 136 -13.72 5.70 -2.25
N HIS A 137 -12.56 5.43 -2.84
CA HIS A 137 -12.30 4.15 -3.51
C HIS A 137 -12.29 2.97 -2.54
N LEU A 138 -11.68 3.13 -1.37
CA LEU A 138 -11.72 2.12 -0.30
C LEU A 138 -13.16 1.82 0.13
N GLY A 139 -13.99 2.85 0.33
CA GLY A 139 -15.39 2.70 0.69
C GLY A 139 -16.20 1.99 -0.40
N ALA A 140 -15.90 2.25 -1.68
CA ALA A 140 -16.51 1.55 -2.80
C ALA A 140 -16.12 0.05 -2.81
N LEU A 141 -14.84 -0.27 -2.60
CA LEU A 141 -14.35 -1.65 -2.52
C LEU A 141 -14.94 -2.40 -1.33
N ASP A 142 -15.01 -1.78 -0.14
CA ASP A 142 -15.62 -2.39 1.03
C ASP A 142 -17.10 -2.73 0.78
N LYS A 143 -17.85 -1.76 0.23
CA LYS A 143 -19.26 -1.96 -0.16
C LYS A 143 -19.42 -3.08 -1.18
N GLU A 144 -18.57 -3.12 -2.21
CA GLU A 144 -18.59 -4.19 -3.23
C GLU A 144 -18.31 -5.57 -2.62
N ILE A 145 -17.37 -5.67 -1.69
CA ILE A 145 -17.05 -6.94 -1.02
C ILE A 145 -18.24 -7.38 -0.14
N GLN A 146 -18.88 -6.46 0.58
CA GLN A 146 -19.98 -6.78 1.50
C GLN A 146 -21.29 -7.11 0.78
N GLU A 147 -21.69 -6.34 -0.24
CA GLU A 147 -23.00 -6.49 -0.89
C GLU A 147 -23.06 -7.71 -1.81
N GLN A 148 -21.91 -8.18 -2.28
CA GLN A 148 -21.83 -8.96 -3.50
C GLN A 148 -21.27 -10.36 -3.22
N ILE A 149 -21.64 -10.94 -2.08
CA ILE A 149 -21.31 -12.30 -1.65
C ILE A 149 -22.02 -13.30 -2.59
N GLY A 150 -21.33 -13.78 -3.62
CA GLY A 150 -21.71 -14.99 -4.36
C GLY A 150 -22.01 -14.87 -5.86
N ILE A 151 -21.92 -13.70 -6.50
CA ILE A 151 -22.33 -13.54 -7.92
C ILE A 151 -21.23 -13.06 -8.87
N SER A 152 -20.22 -12.29 -8.42
CA SER A 152 -19.22 -11.71 -9.34
C SER A 152 -17.82 -12.35 -9.29
N ASN A 153 -16.99 -12.01 -10.28
CA ASN A 153 -15.65 -12.56 -10.49
C ASN A 153 -14.68 -12.14 -9.36
N ILE A 154 -14.48 -13.02 -8.38
CA ILE A 154 -13.61 -12.79 -7.22
C ILE A 154 -12.18 -12.40 -7.62
N LEU A 155 -11.69 -12.91 -8.76
CA LEU A 155 -10.36 -12.60 -9.27
C LEU A 155 -10.22 -11.15 -9.72
N GLU A 156 -11.27 -10.56 -10.29
CA GLU A 156 -11.27 -9.14 -10.67
C GLU A 156 -11.22 -8.24 -9.44
N ARG A 157 -11.99 -8.56 -8.40
CA ARG A 157 -11.94 -7.81 -7.13
C ARG A 157 -10.60 -7.93 -6.44
N PHE A 158 -10.01 -9.11 -6.44
CA PHE A 158 -8.67 -9.33 -5.91
C PHE A 158 -7.64 -8.47 -6.65
N ARG A 159 -7.72 -8.43 -7.99
CA ARG A 159 -6.84 -7.58 -8.81
C ARG A 159 -7.06 -6.10 -8.52
N ALA A 160 -8.31 -5.65 -8.39
CA ALA A 160 -8.63 -4.26 -8.06
C ALA A 160 -8.07 -3.88 -6.68
N LEU A 161 -8.26 -4.73 -5.67
CA LEU A 161 -7.75 -4.52 -4.32
C LEU A 161 -6.22 -4.55 -4.26
N SER A 162 -5.58 -5.49 -4.96
CA SER A 162 -4.12 -5.55 -5.08
C SER A 162 -3.55 -4.29 -5.74
N LYS A 163 -4.21 -3.78 -6.79
CA LYS A 163 -3.85 -2.51 -7.43
C LYS A 163 -4.01 -1.33 -6.48
N ALA A 164 -5.08 -1.29 -5.67
CA ALA A 164 -5.28 -0.24 -4.66
C ALA A 164 -4.20 -0.28 -3.57
N ILE A 165 -3.80 -1.47 -3.11
CA ILE A 165 -2.67 -1.63 -2.16
C ILE A 165 -1.38 -1.10 -2.78
N ALA A 166 -1.05 -1.50 -4.01
CA ALA A 166 0.15 -1.04 -4.71
C ALA A 166 0.15 0.49 -4.88
N ALA A 167 -0.97 1.07 -5.30
CA ALA A 167 -1.12 2.52 -5.42
C ALA A 167 -0.92 3.22 -4.07
N ASN A 168 -1.49 2.70 -2.99
CA ASN A 168 -1.33 3.26 -1.65
C ASN A 168 0.15 3.23 -1.17
N ILE A 169 0.86 2.12 -1.44
CA ILE A 169 2.29 2.01 -1.13
C ILE A 169 3.09 3.08 -1.87
N MET A 170 2.83 3.27 -3.17
CA MET A 170 3.52 4.28 -3.98
C MET A 170 3.23 5.72 -3.52
N LEU A 171 1.98 6.01 -3.14
CA LEU A 171 1.60 7.30 -2.57
C LEU A 171 2.29 7.55 -1.23
N ARG A 172 2.39 6.54 -0.37
CA ARG A 172 3.12 6.63 0.90
C ARG A 172 4.61 6.88 0.67
N GLU A 173 5.21 6.21 -0.31
CA GLU A 173 6.61 6.45 -0.64
C GLU A 173 6.84 7.88 -1.14
N SER A 174 5.94 8.38 -2.00
CA SER A 174 5.99 9.77 -2.48
C SER A 174 5.87 10.77 -1.32
N LEU A 175 5.00 10.51 -0.34
CA LEU A 175 4.90 11.33 0.89
C LEU A 175 6.20 11.34 1.70
N ASN A 176 6.78 10.16 1.94
CA ASN A 176 8.02 10.04 2.72
C ASN A 176 9.17 10.81 2.07
N ILE A 177 9.23 10.76 0.74
CA ILE A 177 10.21 11.47 -0.05
C ILE A 177 10.02 12.99 0.08
N GLU A 178 8.79 13.50 -0.10
CA GLU A 178 8.47 14.92 0.06
C GLU A 178 8.76 15.41 1.48
N GLU A 179 8.42 14.60 2.50
CA GLU A 179 8.70 14.88 3.91
C GLU A 179 10.22 15.04 4.14
N HIS A 180 11.02 14.13 3.60
CA HIS A 180 12.48 14.19 3.71
C HIS A 180 13.08 15.40 2.98
N SER A 181 12.57 15.70 1.78
CA SER A 181 12.96 16.88 0.99
C SER A 181 12.69 18.17 1.75
N LEU A 182 11.50 18.28 2.35
CA LEU A 182 11.11 19.42 3.18
C LEU A 182 11.96 19.56 4.44
N HIS A 183 12.26 18.46 5.13
CA HIS A 183 13.16 18.48 6.29
C HIS A 183 14.55 18.97 5.91
N THR A 184 15.08 18.49 4.79
CA THR A 184 16.38 18.95 4.27
C THR A 184 16.37 20.44 3.97
N LEU A 185 15.32 20.94 3.32
CA LEU A 185 15.14 22.36 3.03
C LEU A 185 15.04 23.20 4.31
N LEU A 186 14.30 22.71 5.31
CA LEU A 186 14.13 23.37 6.60
C LEU A 186 15.47 23.48 7.35
N ASP A 187 16.25 22.40 7.39
CA ASP A 187 17.58 22.38 8.03
C ASP A 187 18.53 23.37 7.35
N VAL A 188 18.55 23.40 6.01
CA VAL A 188 19.34 24.35 5.24
C VAL A 188 18.90 25.80 5.52
N ALA A 189 17.60 26.07 5.53
CA ALA A 189 17.05 27.40 5.80
C ALA A 189 17.37 27.88 7.23
N ILE A 190 17.29 27.00 8.22
CA ILE A 190 17.63 27.30 9.62
C ILE A 190 19.14 27.60 9.74
N ARG A 191 20.01 26.77 9.16
CA ARG A 191 21.47 26.99 9.19
C ARG A 191 21.86 28.33 8.57
N LYS A 192 21.25 28.68 7.44
CA LYS A 192 21.48 29.96 6.75
C LYS A 192 20.99 31.16 7.57
N THR A 193 19.86 31.01 8.26
CA THR A 193 19.31 32.06 9.13
C THR A 193 20.18 32.27 10.38
N GLY A 194 20.71 31.20 10.98
CA GLY A 194 21.53 31.27 12.19
C GLY A 194 22.92 31.90 11.99
N ASN A 195 23.52 31.78 10.80
CA ASN A 195 24.91 32.17 10.58
C ASN A 195 25.15 33.60 10.08
N ARG A 196 24.15 34.30 9.54
CA ARG A 196 24.40 35.54 8.75
C ARG A 196 23.80 36.85 9.29
N GLU A 197 22.81 36.85 10.16
CA GLU A 197 22.09 38.10 10.51
C GLU A 197 21.83 38.26 12.01
N LYS A 198 22.20 39.44 12.56
CA LYS A 198 21.87 39.84 13.93
C LYS A 198 20.40 40.23 14.12
N VAL A 199 19.67 40.49 13.03
CA VAL A 199 18.25 40.83 13.04
C VAL A 199 17.52 39.87 12.09
N PRO A 200 16.61 39.02 12.58
CA PRO A 200 15.89 38.08 11.74
C PRO A 200 14.91 38.83 10.83
N ASP A 201 15.06 38.66 9.51
CA ASP A 201 14.07 39.14 8.54
C ASP A 201 12.74 38.39 8.75
N ALA A 202 11.65 39.14 8.90
CA ALA A 202 10.31 38.60 9.09
C ALA A 202 9.90 37.60 8.00
N ALA A 203 10.33 37.80 6.75
CA ALA A 203 10.01 36.90 5.64
C ALA A 203 10.71 35.52 5.78
N LYS A 204 11.93 35.47 6.31
CA LYS A 204 12.62 34.19 6.58
C LYS A 204 11.96 33.44 7.72
N VAL A 205 11.54 34.16 8.76
CA VAL A 205 10.79 33.59 9.88
C VAL A 205 9.45 33.03 9.38
N ASP A 206 8.70 33.77 8.55
CA ASP A 206 7.44 33.28 7.96
C ASP A 206 7.66 32.03 7.09
N PHE A 207 8.74 31.97 6.32
CA PHE A 207 9.09 30.80 5.53
C PHE A 207 9.27 29.55 6.41
N VAL A 208 10.07 29.65 7.47
CA VAL A 208 10.31 28.55 8.42
C VAL A 208 9.00 28.11 9.08
N VAL A 209 8.15 29.07 9.48
CA VAL A 209 6.84 28.77 10.07
C VAL A 209 5.96 27.99 9.09
N ARG A 210 5.88 28.41 7.82
CA ARG A 210 5.09 27.71 6.80
C ARG A 210 5.63 26.33 6.46
N CYS A 211 6.94 26.17 6.37
CA CYS A 211 7.56 24.86 6.18
C CYS A 211 7.24 23.91 7.33
N ARG A 212 7.18 24.40 8.58
CA ARG A 212 6.72 23.60 9.72
C ARG A 212 5.25 23.21 9.63
N VAL A 213 4.38 24.14 9.23
CA VAL A 213 2.95 23.84 9.00
C VAL A 213 2.79 22.76 7.93
N MET A 214 3.56 22.85 6.85
CA MET A 214 3.57 21.86 5.77
C MET A 214 4.11 20.50 6.22
N SER A 215 5.17 20.47 7.03
CA SER A 215 5.72 19.24 7.62
C SER A 215 4.70 18.55 8.52
N ASN A 216 4.00 19.29 9.39
CA ASN A 216 2.92 18.74 10.21
C ASN A 216 1.76 18.18 9.35
N ALA A 217 1.46 18.82 8.21
CA ALA A 217 0.45 18.32 7.29
C ALA A 217 0.89 17.01 6.60
N LEU A 218 2.15 16.91 6.17
CA LEU A 218 2.72 15.69 5.60
C LEU A 218 2.73 14.54 6.62
N GLU A 219 3.11 14.80 7.88
CA GLU A 219 3.05 13.81 8.96
C GLU A 219 1.62 13.27 9.15
N HIS A 220 0.62 14.18 9.15
CA HIS A 220 -0.78 13.79 9.21
C HIS A 220 -1.23 12.94 8.02
N TYR A 221 -0.76 13.25 6.81
CA TYR A 221 -1.03 12.42 5.63
C TYR A 221 -0.34 11.05 5.72
N SER A 222 0.87 10.97 6.28
CA SER A 222 1.57 9.69 6.50
C SER A 222 0.79 8.77 7.43
N VAL A 223 0.23 9.32 8.53
CA VAL A 223 -0.67 8.58 9.43
C VAL A 223 -1.93 8.10 8.70
N ARG A 224 -2.55 8.94 7.87
CA ARG A 224 -3.72 8.56 7.05
C ARG A 224 -3.39 7.48 6.03
N ALA A 225 -2.24 7.56 5.36
CA ALA A 225 -1.78 6.58 4.39
C ALA A 225 -1.66 5.20 5.05
N LYS A 226 -1.01 5.15 6.22
CA LYS A 226 -0.88 3.92 7.03
C LYS A 226 -2.24 3.33 7.41
N GLY A 227 -3.16 4.14 7.92
CA GLY A 227 -4.50 3.67 8.28
C GLY A 227 -5.27 3.10 7.08
N THR A 228 -5.15 3.75 5.92
CA THR A 228 -5.79 3.28 4.68
C THR A 228 -5.19 1.95 4.21
N LEU A 229 -3.85 1.79 4.31
CA LEU A 229 -3.16 0.55 3.97
C LEU A 229 -3.60 -0.62 4.87
N GLU A 230 -3.67 -0.39 6.18
CA GLU A 230 -4.14 -1.40 7.15
C GLU A 230 -5.58 -1.83 6.85
N GLN A 231 -6.46 -0.88 6.50
CA GLN A 231 -7.83 -1.20 6.08
C GLN A 231 -7.88 -2.02 4.78
N LEU A 232 -7.08 -1.66 3.77
CA LEU A 232 -6.98 -2.44 2.53
C LEU A 232 -6.47 -3.87 2.78
N GLN A 233 -5.48 -4.04 3.67
CA GLN A 233 -4.96 -5.36 4.06
C GLN A 233 -6.00 -6.20 4.81
N ASN A 234 -6.80 -5.57 5.66
CA ASN A 234 -7.91 -6.23 6.35
C ASN A 234 -8.99 -6.68 5.37
N LEU A 235 -9.38 -5.83 4.41
CA LEU A 235 -10.32 -6.22 3.34
C LEU A 235 -9.78 -7.36 2.49
N PHE A 236 -8.49 -7.36 2.21
CA PHE A 236 -7.83 -8.42 1.45
C PHE A 236 -7.91 -9.75 2.19
N SER A 237 -7.59 -9.75 3.48
CA SER A 237 -7.68 -10.93 4.34
C SER A 237 -9.12 -11.46 4.44
N MET A 238 -10.10 -10.55 4.53
CA MET A 238 -11.52 -10.89 4.52
C MET A 238 -11.94 -11.53 3.20
N MET A 239 -11.53 -10.96 2.06
CA MET A 239 -11.83 -11.51 0.74
C MET A 239 -11.25 -12.92 0.56
N VAL A 240 -10.00 -13.14 0.97
CA VAL A 240 -9.38 -14.48 0.92
C VAL A 240 -10.17 -15.47 1.79
N SER A 241 -10.59 -15.04 2.98
CA SER A 241 -11.38 -15.89 3.88
C SER A 241 -12.75 -16.23 3.28
N LEU A 242 -13.44 -15.26 2.68
CA LEU A 242 -14.70 -15.48 1.98
C LEU A 242 -14.55 -16.47 0.81
N GLU A 243 -13.46 -16.36 0.05
CA GLU A 243 -13.18 -17.28 -1.05
C GLU A 243 -12.91 -18.71 -0.53
N GLN A 244 -12.11 -18.84 0.52
CA GLN A 244 -11.88 -20.15 1.16
C GLN A 244 -13.18 -20.77 1.68
N ILE A 245 -14.07 -19.96 2.28
CA ILE A 245 -15.39 -20.41 2.73
C ILE A 245 -16.23 -20.86 1.53
N SER A 246 -16.28 -20.09 0.45
CA SER A 246 -17.00 -20.42 -0.79
C SER A 246 -16.50 -21.74 -1.42
N GLN A 247 -15.18 -21.91 -1.52
CA GLN A 247 -14.56 -23.14 -1.99
C GLN A 247 -14.90 -24.32 -1.07
N SER A 248 -14.87 -24.12 0.25
CA SER A 248 -15.22 -25.17 1.22
C SER A 248 -16.68 -25.62 1.08
N GLN A 249 -17.61 -24.70 0.81
CA GLN A 249 -19.01 -25.04 0.55
C GLN A 249 -19.18 -25.81 -0.77
N SER A 250 -18.44 -25.42 -1.81
CA SER A 250 -18.45 -26.10 -3.11
C SER A 250 -17.92 -27.53 -3.00
N VAL A 251 -16.80 -27.72 -2.29
CA VAL A 251 -16.27 -29.04 -1.95
C VAL A 251 -17.27 -29.83 -1.10
N GLY A 252 -17.95 -29.18 -0.15
CA GLY A 252 -19.02 -29.80 0.63
C GLY A 252 -20.15 -30.36 -0.23
N ARG A 253 -20.62 -29.60 -1.23
CA ARG A 253 -21.65 -30.06 -2.17
C ARG A 253 -21.17 -31.21 -3.05
N LEU A 254 -19.94 -31.14 -3.57
CA LEU A 254 -19.33 -32.23 -4.33
C LEU A 254 -19.20 -33.50 -3.50
N ASN A 255 -18.82 -33.35 -2.23
CA ASN A 255 -18.71 -34.47 -1.30
C ASN A 255 -20.08 -35.12 -1.05
N ILE A 256 -21.14 -34.32 -0.87
CA ILE A 256 -22.52 -34.82 -0.75
C ILE A 256 -22.93 -35.60 -2.01
N LEU A 257 -22.65 -35.06 -3.20
CA LEU A 257 -22.95 -35.76 -4.46
C LEU A 257 -22.16 -37.07 -4.58
N ALA A 258 -20.88 -37.07 -4.23
CA ALA A 258 -20.05 -38.27 -4.21
C ALA A 258 -20.63 -39.32 -3.25
N PHE A 259 -21.09 -38.91 -2.06
CA PHE A 259 -21.73 -39.81 -1.10
C PHE A 259 -23.03 -40.43 -1.61
N ILE A 260 -23.76 -39.76 -2.51
CA ILE A 260 -24.98 -40.30 -3.12
C ILE A 260 -24.63 -41.20 -4.32
N PHE A 261 -23.77 -40.74 -5.22
CA PHE A 261 -23.47 -41.43 -6.47
C PHE A 261 -22.56 -42.64 -6.32
N LEU A 262 -21.64 -42.66 -5.36
CA LEU A 262 -20.70 -43.76 -5.18
C LEU A 262 -21.42 -45.07 -4.80
N PRO A 263 -22.31 -45.09 -3.78
CA PRO A 263 -23.20 -46.24 -3.51
C PRO A 263 -24.03 -46.67 -4.72
N LEU A 264 -24.68 -45.73 -5.41
CA LEU A 264 -25.54 -46.04 -6.56
C LEU A 264 -24.76 -46.64 -7.73
N SER A 265 -23.55 -46.13 -8.00
CA SER A 265 -22.67 -46.63 -9.05
C SER A 265 -22.18 -48.05 -8.73
N PHE A 266 -21.89 -48.33 -7.46
CA PHE A 266 -21.53 -49.69 -7.03
C PHE A 266 -22.68 -50.67 -7.22
N VAL A 267 -23.89 -50.33 -6.77
CA VAL A 267 -25.09 -51.16 -6.97
C VAL A 267 -25.32 -51.42 -8.46
N THR A 268 -25.25 -50.38 -9.29
CA THR A 268 -25.40 -50.49 -10.75
C THR A 268 -24.33 -51.37 -11.37
N GLY A 269 -23.06 -51.24 -10.94
CA GLY A 269 -21.95 -52.07 -11.42
C GLY A 269 -22.11 -53.55 -11.09
N VAL A 270 -22.49 -53.87 -9.84
CA VAL A 270 -22.74 -55.26 -9.41
C VAL A 270 -23.84 -55.91 -10.26
N PHE A 271 -24.92 -55.18 -10.55
CA PHE A 271 -26.02 -55.69 -11.38
C PHE A 271 -25.78 -55.62 -12.88
N GLY A 272 -24.87 -54.75 -13.34
CA GLY A 272 -24.46 -54.62 -14.74
C GLY A 272 -23.50 -55.73 -15.20
N MET A 273 -22.83 -56.42 -14.27
CA MET A 273 -22.00 -57.59 -14.59
C MET A 273 -22.90 -58.76 -15.01
N THR A 274 -22.99 -58.99 -16.32
CA THR A 274 -23.90 -59.94 -17.03
C THR A 274 -23.74 -61.42 -16.67
N LYS A 275 -22.90 -61.77 -15.70
CA LYS A 275 -22.62 -63.18 -15.34
C LYS A 275 -23.56 -63.75 -14.27
N PHE A 276 -24.42 -62.94 -13.67
CA PHE A 276 -25.41 -63.42 -12.70
C PHE A 276 -26.75 -63.71 -13.38
N THR A 277 -27.05 -64.98 -13.65
CA THR A 277 -28.37 -65.44 -14.11
C THR A 277 -29.37 -65.51 -12.94
N ILE A 278 -29.48 -64.43 -12.17
CA ILE A 278 -30.43 -64.34 -11.05
C ILE A 278 -31.78 -63.87 -11.59
N SER A 279 -32.87 -64.52 -11.17
CA SER A 279 -34.22 -64.12 -11.58
C SER A 279 -34.50 -62.65 -11.19
N PRO A 280 -35.05 -61.82 -12.11
CA PRO A 280 -35.38 -60.41 -11.87
C PRO A 280 -36.14 -60.11 -10.56
N ARG A 281 -36.92 -61.08 -10.07
CA ARG A 281 -37.69 -60.98 -8.82
C ARG A 281 -36.83 -60.76 -7.57
N TRP A 282 -35.56 -61.17 -7.57
CA TRP A 282 -34.68 -61.05 -6.41
C TRP A 282 -33.86 -59.76 -6.37
N TYR A 283 -33.86 -58.95 -7.44
CA TYR A 283 -33.06 -57.72 -7.52
C TYR A 283 -33.36 -56.73 -6.39
N PRO A 284 -34.63 -56.40 -6.07
CA PRO A 284 -34.93 -55.44 -5.00
C PRO A 284 -34.46 -55.95 -3.63
N VAL A 285 -34.54 -57.27 -3.41
CA VAL A 285 -34.17 -57.92 -2.15
C VAL A 285 -32.67 -57.78 -1.88
N TYR A 286 -31.82 -57.82 -2.91
CA TYR A 286 -30.36 -57.63 -2.76
C TYR A 286 -29.91 -56.17 -2.91
N ALA A 287 -30.58 -55.39 -3.76
CA ALA A 287 -30.23 -53.98 -4.00
C ALA A 287 -30.41 -53.12 -2.76
N LEU A 288 -31.51 -53.29 -2.03
CA LEU A 288 -31.84 -52.50 -0.85
C LEU A 288 -30.82 -52.65 0.30
N PRO A 289 -30.42 -53.88 0.74
CA PRO A 289 -29.39 -54.04 1.76
C PRO A 289 -28.00 -53.60 1.29
N MET A 290 -27.65 -53.80 0.01
CA MET A 290 -26.37 -53.29 -0.53
C MET A 290 -26.33 -51.75 -0.53
N LEU A 291 -27.45 -51.10 -0.87
CA LEU A 291 -27.57 -49.65 -0.80
C LEU A 291 -27.46 -49.17 0.65
N VAL A 292 -28.18 -49.79 1.58
CA VAL A 292 -28.07 -49.45 3.01
C VAL A 292 -26.65 -49.64 3.53
N LEU A 293 -25.98 -50.75 3.21
CA LEU A 293 -24.61 -51.03 3.63
C LEU A 293 -23.62 -50.01 3.09
N THR A 294 -23.72 -49.66 1.81
CA THR A 294 -22.85 -48.68 1.17
C THR A 294 -23.11 -47.26 1.69
N THR A 295 -24.36 -46.88 1.95
CA THR A 295 -24.70 -45.61 2.63
C THR A 295 -24.17 -45.59 4.07
N LEU A 296 -24.29 -46.69 4.82
CA LEU A 296 -23.78 -46.77 6.18
C LEU A 296 -22.25 -46.65 6.22
N ALA A 297 -21.56 -47.35 5.32
CA ALA A 297 -20.12 -47.23 5.15
C ALA A 297 -19.72 -45.79 4.80
N ALA A 298 -20.44 -45.15 3.88
CA ALA A 298 -20.23 -43.75 3.51
C ALA A 298 -20.37 -42.77 4.69
N ILE A 299 -21.29 -43.00 5.64
CA ILE A 299 -21.47 -42.15 6.82
C ILE A 299 -20.41 -42.43 7.90
N VAL A 300 -20.08 -43.70 8.12
CA VAL A 300 -19.19 -44.14 9.20
C VAL A 300 -17.72 -43.88 8.86
N MET A 301 -17.33 -44.07 7.59
CA MET A 301 -15.93 -44.02 7.18
C MET A 301 -15.28 -42.63 7.39
N PRO A 302 -15.93 -41.49 7.08
CA PRO A 302 -15.39 -40.17 7.40
C PRO A 302 -15.14 -39.96 8.90
N ARG A 303 -16.02 -40.51 9.76
CA ARG A 303 -15.84 -40.42 11.21
C ARG A 303 -14.67 -41.25 11.69
N ILE A 304 -14.48 -42.46 11.15
CA ILE A 304 -13.31 -43.30 11.49
C ILE A 304 -12.02 -42.61 11.03
N VAL A 305 -11.98 -42.06 9.81
CA VAL A 305 -10.82 -41.34 9.28
C VAL A 305 -10.50 -40.12 10.16
N SER A 306 -11.51 -39.30 10.49
CA SER A 306 -11.29 -38.12 11.34
C SER A 306 -10.80 -38.48 12.76
N ALA A 307 -11.30 -39.57 13.35
CA ALA A 307 -10.82 -40.06 14.64
C ALA A 307 -9.38 -40.61 14.55
N CYS A 308 -9.03 -41.26 13.43
CA CYS A 308 -7.67 -41.71 13.16
C CYS A 308 -6.70 -40.54 12.99
N ASP A 309 -7.09 -39.51 12.25
CA ASP A 309 -6.27 -38.31 12.03
C ASP A 309 -6.06 -37.53 13.33
N HIS A 310 -7.10 -37.39 14.16
CA HIS A 310 -6.97 -36.77 15.47
C HIS A 310 -5.94 -37.50 16.35
N ARG A 311 -5.96 -38.84 16.36
CA ARG A 311 -4.96 -39.66 17.08
C ARG A 311 -3.54 -39.51 16.50
N ARG A 312 -3.40 -39.32 15.18
CA ARG A 312 -2.09 -39.08 14.54
C ARG A 312 -1.51 -37.72 14.91
N MET A 313 -2.33 -36.66 14.95
CA MET A 313 -1.87 -35.33 15.37
C MET A 313 -1.41 -35.32 16.83
N SER A 314 -2.16 -35.95 17.75
CA SER A 314 -1.75 -36.04 19.16
C SER A 314 -0.41 -36.79 19.35
N ARG A 315 -0.08 -37.74 18.47
CA ARG A 315 1.23 -38.41 18.50
C ARG A 315 2.37 -37.53 17.99
N ARG A 316 2.13 -36.70 16.97
CA ARG A 316 3.14 -35.76 16.47
C ARG A 316 3.48 -34.65 17.47
N SER A 317 2.47 -34.08 18.14
CA SER A 317 2.72 -33.06 19.18
C SER A 317 3.59 -33.61 20.32
N ARG A 318 3.39 -34.87 20.71
CA ARG A 318 4.24 -35.54 21.71
C ARG A 318 5.65 -35.84 21.23
N GLN A 319 5.86 -36.05 19.93
CA GLN A 319 7.21 -36.21 19.38
C GLN A 319 7.95 -34.87 19.31
N SER A 320 7.29 -33.78 18.90
CA SER A 320 7.91 -32.45 18.86
C SER A 320 8.30 -31.91 20.24
N GLU A 321 7.56 -32.29 21.30
CA GLU A 321 7.91 -31.94 22.69
C GLU A 321 9.11 -32.74 23.22
N VAL A 322 9.33 -33.95 22.70
CA VAL A 322 10.49 -34.79 23.06
C VAL A 322 11.74 -34.41 22.26
N GLU A 323 11.58 -33.78 21.09
CA GLU A 323 12.67 -33.32 20.22
C GLU A 323 13.10 -31.86 20.43
N ALA A 324 12.58 -31.13 21.43
CA ALA A 324 13.14 -29.83 21.81
C ALA A 324 14.38 -30.04 22.71
N PRO A 325 15.61 -30.07 22.16
CA PRO A 325 16.80 -30.42 22.91
C PRO A 325 17.33 -29.12 23.53
N TYR A 326 17.17 -29.00 24.84
CA TYR A 326 18.21 -28.56 25.77
C TYR A 326 19.30 -27.59 25.23
N ASP A 327 18.93 -26.39 24.78
CA ASP A 327 19.90 -25.29 24.51
C ASP A 327 19.83 -24.24 25.62
N ARG A 328 19.78 -24.71 26.88
CA ARG A 328 19.71 -23.89 28.10
C ARG A 328 20.96 -23.99 28.97
N SER A 329 22.13 -24.13 28.34
CA SER A 329 23.42 -24.24 29.03
C SER A 329 24.50 -23.37 28.39
N ARG A 330 24.25 -22.07 28.20
CA ARG A 330 25.34 -21.09 27.99
C ARG A 330 24.93 -19.65 28.36
N ALA A 331 24.70 -19.41 29.65
CA ALA A 331 24.70 -18.07 30.22
C ALA A 331 25.04 -18.11 31.72
N THR A 332 26.26 -18.54 32.04
CA THR A 332 26.93 -18.18 33.29
C THR A 332 28.24 -17.52 32.93
N GLU A 333 28.19 -16.23 32.58
CA GLU A 333 29.35 -15.36 32.64
C GLU A 333 28.95 -14.06 33.34
N LYS A 334 29.91 -13.57 34.14
CA LYS A 334 29.75 -12.87 35.41
C LYS A 334 29.21 -11.44 35.33
N PRO A 335 28.69 -10.92 36.47
CA PRO A 335 28.35 -9.51 36.65
C PRO A 335 29.62 -8.67 36.92
N GLY A 336 29.82 -7.63 36.12
CA GLY A 336 30.78 -6.55 36.33
C GLY A 336 30.03 -5.23 36.46
N ALA A 337 30.44 -4.43 37.43
CA ALA A 337 29.66 -3.37 38.07
C ALA A 337 29.53 -2.05 37.27
N GLU A 338 28.64 -1.22 37.83
CA GLU A 338 28.66 0.25 37.88
C GLU A 338 27.91 1.12 36.86
N SER A 339 27.35 2.20 37.44
CA SER A 339 26.76 3.40 36.86
C SER A 339 25.26 3.31 36.53
N VAL A 340 24.34 3.50 37.48
CA VAL A 340 23.93 4.81 38.05
C VAL A 340 23.80 5.89 36.98
N TYR A 341 22.60 6.04 36.40
CA TYR A 341 21.88 7.32 36.39
C TYR A 341 20.40 7.12 36.05
N ASN A 342 19.56 7.76 36.86
CA ASN A 342 18.11 7.82 36.77
C ASN A 342 17.63 8.46 35.46
N HIS A 343 16.57 7.91 34.85
CA HIS A 343 15.38 8.74 34.64
C HIS A 343 14.08 7.94 34.50
N ARG A 344 13.22 8.18 35.48
CA ARG A 344 11.82 7.80 35.59
C ARG A 344 11.00 8.41 34.45
N ARG A 345 10.53 7.58 33.51
CA ARG A 345 9.42 7.92 32.59
C ARG A 345 8.39 6.79 32.61
N ARG A 346 7.28 7.04 33.30
CA ARG A 346 6.07 6.21 33.30
C ARG A 346 5.53 6.16 31.86
N SER A 347 5.66 5.01 31.22
CA SER A 347 5.01 4.68 29.96
C SER A 347 3.92 3.66 30.25
N ASN A 348 2.67 4.05 30.06
CA ASN A 348 1.53 3.13 30.04
C ASN A 348 1.66 2.25 28.80
N SER A 349 2.20 1.04 28.97
CA SER A 349 2.19 0.01 27.93
C SER A 349 0.80 -0.60 27.86
N VAL A 350 0.04 -0.21 26.84
CA VAL A 350 -1.11 -0.98 26.36
C VAL A 350 -0.59 -2.34 25.86
N PRO A 351 -1.26 -3.47 26.18
CA PRO A 351 -0.84 -4.78 25.72
C PRO A 351 -0.80 -4.82 24.19
N ARG A 352 0.40 -5.04 23.65
CA ARG A 352 0.65 -5.27 22.23
C ARG A 352 0.05 -6.63 21.89
N VAL A 353 -1.11 -6.63 21.22
CA VAL A 353 -1.62 -7.82 20.55
C VAL A 353 -0.60 -8.18 19.48
N THR A 354 0.12 -9.28 19.68
CA THR A 354 1.01 -9.87 18.70
C THR A 354 0.13 -10.32 17.53
N ALA A 355 0.19 -9.57 16.43
CA ALA A 355 -0.39 -10.03 15.16
C ALA A 355 0.28 -11.37 14.78
N PRO A 356 -0.48 -12.33 14.26
CA PRO A 356 0.10 -13.59 13.79
C PRO A 356 1.14 -13.30 12.72
N THR A 357 2.37 -13.78 12.94
CA THR A 357 3.42 -13.80 11.93
C THR A 357 2.95 -14.71 10.80
N PHE A 358 2.43 -14.12 9.73
CA PHE A 358 2.06 -14.85 8.53
C PHE A 358 3.34 -15.04 7.71
N GLU A 359 3.85 -16.27 7.65
CA GLU A 359 4.82 -16.63 6.61
C GLU A 359 4.11 -16.46 5.27
N ALA A 360 4.52 -15.43 4.51
CA ALA A 360 4.04 -15.26 3.15
C ALA A 360 4.38 -16.54 2.37
N PRO A 361 3.40 -17.18 1.70
CA PRO A 361 3.74 -18.25 0.77
C PRO A 361 4.70 -17.68 -0.26
N LEU A 362 5.84 -18.34 -0.44
CA LEU A 362 6.80 -18.08 -1.52
C LEU A 362 6.00 -17.99 -2.82
N MET A 363 5.79 -16.76 -3.30
CA MET A 363 5.24 -16.49 -4.63
C MET A 363 6.25 -17.09 -5.61
N ALA A 364 5.87 -18.19 -6.24
CA ALA A 364 6.63 -18.74 -7.35
C ALA A 364 6.84 -17.64 -8.39
N GLU A 365 8.08 -17.47 -8.83
CA GLU A 365 8.44 -16.61 -9.95
C GLU A 365 7.54 -16.94 -11.14
N ASN A 366 6.67 -15.99 -11.51
CA ASN A 366 5.87 -16.10 -12.71
C ASN A 366 6.80 -15.95 -13.92
N SER A 367 7.11 -17.07 -14.56
CA SER A 367 7.92 -17.20 -15.79
C SER A 367 7.20 -16.77 -17.07
N LEU A 368 6.21 -15.88 -16.97
CA LEU A 368 5.51 -15.33 -18.13
C LEU A 368 6.00 -13.92 -18.40
N GLY A 369 7.08 -13.87 -19.18
CA GLY A 369 7.58 -12.64 -19.79
C GLY A 369 6.49 -12.01 -20.66
N TRP A 370 6.16 -10.76 -20.32
CA TRP A 370 5.47 -9.84 -21.21
C TRP A 370 6.31 -8.58 -21.28
N ASN A 371 6.76 -8.28 -22.50
CA ASN A 371 7.41 -7.03 -22.89
C ASN A 371 6.42 -5.86 -22.89
#